data_AF-A0A9W7H6C5-F1
#
_entry.id   AF-A0A9W7H6C5-F1
#
_cell.length_a   1.000
_cell.length_b   1.000
_cell.length_c   1.000
_cell.angle_alpha   90.00
_cell.angle_beta   90.00
_cell.angle_gamma   90.00
#
_symmetry.space_group_name_H-M   'P 1'
#
loop_
_entity.id
_entity.type
_entity.pdbx_description
1 polymer ?
#
loop_
_entity_poly.entity_id
_entity_poly.type
_entity_poly.pdbx_seq_one_letter_code
_entity_poly.pdbx_strand_id
1 'polypeptide(L)'
;MANCKKLRLKGAALKRLLSVVLVTLLGVSLLVVSLRTNTTPGLTGLDEDLSETIDIQSFSDRLNNLTKLNEFSIRLDKQNQFPPRNKDLYPKLAKDHINIVLYVHNRPQYLRVVVESLSKVVGINETLLIVSHDGYFEEMNKIVEGIKFCQVKQIFAPYSPHVFTDGFPGVSWDDCKEKMCWES
;
A
#
# COMPACT_ATOMS: atom_id res chain seq x y z
N MET A 1 -50.95 43.72 37.69
CA MET A 1 -51.30 42.29 37.55
C MET A 1 -50.36 41.68 36.51
N ALA A 2 -49.40 40.85 36.91
CA ALA A 2 -48.54 40.09 36.00
C ALA A 2 -48.15 38.76 36.65
N ASN A 3 -48.21 37.73 35.82
CA ASN A 3 -48.22 36.30 36.07
C ASN A 3 -46.79 35.74 36.23
N CYS A 4 -46.58 34.78 37.14
CA CYS A 4 -45.67 33.67 36.83
C CYS A 4 -45.94 32.46 37.75
N LYS A 5 -46.69 31.49 37.22
CA LYS A 5 -46.90 30.17 37.84
C LYS A 5 -45.59 29.39 37.86
N LYS A 6 -45.02 29.20 39.04
CA LYS A 6 -43.89 28.29 39.28
C LYS A 6 -44.37 26.84 39.13
N LEU A 7 -44.11 26.22 37.97
CA LEU A 7 -44.48 24.83 37.71
C LEU A 7 -43.59 23.88 38.53
N ARG A 8 -43.94 23.67 39.79
CA ARG A 8 -43.39 22.60 40.63
C ARG A 8 -44.04 21.28 40.22
N LEU A 9 -43.50 20.61 39.19
CA LEU A 9 -43.82 19.20 38.98
C LEU A 9 -42.74 18.48 38.17
N LYS A 10 -42.34 17.29 38.65
CA LYS A 10 -41.50 16.25 38.01
C LYS A 10 -39.97 16.32 38.15
N GLY A 11 -39.43 16.76 39.28
CA GLY A 11 -37.99 16.59 39.58
C GLY A 11 -37.53 15.13 39.68
N ALA A 12 -38.36 14.23 40.24
CA ALA A 12 -37.98 12.83 40.43
C ALA A 12 -38.06 11.98 39.15
N ALA A 13 -39.07 12.21 38.32
CA ALA A 13 -39.24 11.51 37.05
C ALA A 13 -38.16 11.93 36.02
N LEU A 14 -37.81 13.22 35.98
CA LEU A 14 -36.76 13.73 35.11
C LEU A 14 -35.38 13.18 35.49
N LYS A 15 -35.07 13.09 36.79
CA LYS A 15 -33.81 12.48 37.28
C LYS A 15 -33.71 10.99 36.95
N ARG A 16 -34.81 10.24 37.05
CA ARG A 16 -34.85 8.82 36.64
C ARG A 16 -34.65 8.67 35.13
N LEU A 17 -35.27 9.53 34.32
CA LEU A 17 -35.09 9.53 32.87
C LEU A 17 -33.63 9.87 32.49
N LEU A 18 -33.04 10.90 33.11
CA LEU A 18 -31.64 11.29 32.89
C LEU A 18 -30.66 10.18 33.26
N SER A 19 -30.92 9.48 34.37
CA SER A 19 -30.11 8.33 34.79
C SER A 19 -30.17 7.21 33.76
N VAL A 20 -31.36 6.88 33.25
CA VAL A 20 -31.53 5.84 32.23
C VAL A 20 -30.82 6.23 30.93
N VAL A 21 -30.95 7.48 30.47
CA VAL A 21 -30.27 7.98 29.26
C VAL A 21 -28.74 7.97 29.42
N LEU A 22 -28.22 8.28 30.60
CA LEU A 22 -26.78 8.24 30.85
C LEU A 22 -26.24 6.80 30.82
N VAL A 23 -26.96 5.86 31.44
CA VAL A 23 -26.56 4.44 31.46
C VAL A 23 -26.61 3.84 30.05
N THR A 24 -27.62 4.18 29.23
CA THR A 24 -27.69 3.70 27.85
C THR A 24 -26.57 4.27 26.98
N LEU A 25 -26.24 5.56 27.10
CA LEU A 25 -25.13 6.17 26.37
C LEU A 25 -23.77 5.57 26.75
N LEU A 26 -23.54 5.32 28.03
CA LEU A 26 -22.32 4.66 28.51
C LEU A 26 -22.21 3.22 27.99
N GLY A 27 -23.31 2.46 28.01
CA GLY A 27 -23.35 1.10 27.46
C GLY A 27 -23.06 1.04 25.96
N VAL A 28 -23.65 1.95 25.18
CA VAL A 28 -23.39 2.05 23.73
C VAL A 28 -21.95 2.45 23.45
N SER A 29 -21.39 3.41 24.21
CA SER A 29 -19.99 3.81 24.09
C SER A 29 -19.03 2.65 24.38
N LEU A 30 -19.29 1.88 25.43
CA LEU A 30 -18.51 0.69 25.78
C LEU A 30 -18.57 -0.38 24.67
N LEU A 31 -19.75 -0.64 24.11
CA LEU A 31 -19.92 -1.56 22.99
C LEU A 31 -19.13 -1.12 21.74
N VAL A 32 -19.15 0.17 21.40
CA VAL A 32 -18.38 0.72 20.27
C VAL A 32 -16.88 0.57 20.51
N VAL A 33 -16.40 0.84 21.74
CA VAL A 33 -14.99 0.66 22.09
C VAL A 33 -14.60 -0.81 22.04
N SER A 34 -15.40 -1.74 22.60
CA SER A 34 -15.13 -3.17 22.53
C SER A 34 -15.12 -3.70 21.09
N LEU A 35 -16.01 -3.20 20.22
CA LEU A 35 -16.00 -3.57 18.80
C LEU A 35 -14.73 -3.04 18.10
N ARG A 36 -14.27 -1.85 18.48
CA ARG A 36 -13.05 -1.22 17.94
C ARG A 36 -11.77 -1.88 18.46
N THR A 37 -11.74 -2.37 19.70
CA THR A 37 -10.59 -3.10 20.25
C THR A 37 -10.48 -4.53 19.73
N ASN A 38 -11.61 -5.13 19.32
CA ASN A 38 -11.64 -6.44 18.67
C ASN A 38 -11.25 -6.40 17.18
N THR A 39 -10.90 -5.22 16.64
CA THR A 39 -10.23 -5.09 15.34
C THR A 39 -8.74 -4.81 15.55
N THR A 40 -8.04 -5.77 16.14
CA THR A 40 -6.58 -5.83 16.05
C THR A 40 -6.22 -6.43 14.67
N PRO A 41 -5.19 -5.91 13.99
CA PRO A 41 -4.73 -6.47 12.72
C PRO A 41 -4.21 -7.89 12.99
N GLY A 42 -4.93 -8.89 12.48
CA GLY A 42 -4.43 -10.26 12.42
C GLY A 42 -3.28 -10.34 11.43
N LEU A 43 -2.04 -10.23 11.92
CA LEU A 43 -0.86 -10.75 11.24
C LEU A 43 -0.57 -12.12 11.86
N THR A 44 -1.17 -13.16 11.29
CA THR A 44 -0.89 -14.56 11.62
C THR A 44 -0.27 -15.24 10.42
N GLY A 45 0.94 -15.76 10.60
CA GLY A 45 1.55 -16.75 9.73
C GLY A 45 2.77 -16.28 8.93
N LEU A 46 3.91 -16.13 9.60
CA LEU A 46 5.20 -16.58 9.04
C LEU A 46 5.96 -17.27 10.17
N ASP A 47 6.13 -18.57 9.99
CA ASP A 47 6.79 -19.50 10.89
C ASP A 47 8.28 -19.17 11.09
N GLU A 48 8.81 -19.66 12.20
CA GLU A 48 10.19 -19.65 12.66
C GLU A 48 11.23 -19.82 11.53
N ASP A 49 12.07 -18.79 11.30
CA ASP A 49 13.53 -18.84 11.52
C ASP A 49 14.17 -17.49 11.12
N LEU A 50 14.63 -16.71 12.11
CA LEU A 50 15.72 -15.70 12.08
C LEU A 50 15.45 -14.63 13.14
N SER A 51 15.92 -14.89 14.36
CA SER A 51 15.95 -13.93 15.46
C SER A 51 17.01 -12.85 15.21
N GLU A 52 16.69 -11.87 14.37
CA GLU A 52 17.16 -10.50 14.53
C GLU A 52 15.95 -9.59 14.37
N THR A 53 15.47 -9.04 15.49
CA THR A 53 14.52 -7.94 15.52
C THR A 53 15.23 -6.70 14.96
N ILE A 54 15.39 -6.65 13.64
CA ILE A 54 15.73 -5.41 12.95
C ILE A 54 14.55 -4.49 13.22
N ASP A 55 14.78 -3.47 14.04
CA ASP A 55 13.88 -2.34 14.20
C ASP A 55 13.67 -1.73 12.80
N ILE A 56 12.61 -2.16 12.12
CA ILE A 56 12.27 -1.78 10.75
C ILE A 56 12.18 -0.25 10.62
N GLN A 57 11.80 0.41 11.70
CA GLN A 57 11.73 1.85 11.77
C GLN A 57 13.12 2.48 11.80
N SER A 58 14.03 1.98 12.64
CA SER A 58 15.45 2.36 12.64
C SER A 58 16.17 2.03 11.31
N PHE A 59 15.86 0.90 10.68
CA PHE A 59 16.43 0.55 9.36
C PHE A 59 15.90 1.48 8.26
N SER A 60 14.59 1.78 8.26
CA SER A 60 13.98 2.76 7.36
C SER A 60 14.58 4.15 7.55
N ASP A 61 14.69 4.62 8.80
CA ASP A 61 15.29 5.91 9.13
C ASP A 61 16.78 5.98 8.76
N ARG A 62 17.52 4.87 8.89
CA ARG A 62 18.89 4.76 8.37
C ARG A 62 18.93 4.75 6.86
N LEU A 63 18.04 4.02 6.17
CA LEU A 63 17.97 4.01 4.71
C LEU A 63 17.66 5.40 4.15
N ASN A 64 16.74 6.12 4.81
CA ASN A 64 16.37 7.51 4.49
C ASN A 64 17.53 8.49 4.69
N ASN A 65 18.45 8.22 5.63
CA ASN A 65 19.65 9.02 5.86
C ASN A 65 20.84 8.61 4.97
N LEU A 66 20.94 7.33 4.59
CA LEU A 66 22.00 6.77 3.74
C LEU A 66 21.80 7.10 2.26
N THR A 67 20.54 7.14 1.81
CA THR A 67 20.19 7.64 0.48
C THR A 67 19.84 9.11 0.61
N LYS A 68 20.76 9.98 0.21
CA LYS A 68 20.48 11.41 -0.04
C LYS A 68 19.13 11.49 -0.76
N LEU A 69 18.10 12.01 -0.08
CA LEU A 69 16.68 11.88 -0.45
C LEU A 69 16.48 12.14 -1.95
N ASN A 70 16.43 11.08 -2.75
CA ASN A 70 16.22 11.22 -4.18
C ASN A 70 14.73 11.53 -4.38
N GLU A 71 14.41 12.77 -4.75
CA GLU A 71 13.02 13.21 -4.95
C GLU A 71 12.26 12.28 -5.90
N PHE A 72 12.96 11.71 -6.89
CA PHE A 72 12.37 10.77 -7.82
C PHE A 72 12.00 9.44 -7.15
N SER A 73 12.88 8.91 -6.29
CA SER A 73 12.61 7.72 -5.49
C SER A 73 11.35 7.88 -4.62
N ILE A 74 11.23 9.03 -3.93
CA ILE A 74 10.06 9.36 -3.11
C ILE A 74 8.78 9.41 -3.96
N ARG A 75 8.88 9.98 -5.18
CA ARG A 75 7.75 10.03 -6.10
C ARG A 75 7.31 8.63 -6.53
N LEU A 76 8.24 7.74 -6.83
CA LEU A 76 7.95 6.35 -7.18
C LEU A 76 7.30 5.60 -6.00
N ASP A 77 7.80 5.79 -4.79
CA ASP A 77 7.19 5.21 -3.59
C ASP A 77 5.75 5.70 -3.38
N LYS A 78 5.51 7.01 -3.53
CA LYS A 78 4.15 7.57 -3.49
C LYS A 78 3.24 6.97 -4.57
N GLN A 79 3.76 6.75 -5.78
CA GLN A 79 2.99 6.09 -6.85
C GLN A 79 2.65 4.64 -6.50
N ASN A 80 3.54 3.94 -5.80
CA ASN A 80 3.30 2.57 -5.34
C ASN A 80 2.14 2.47 -4.34
N GLN A 81 1.68 3.58 -3.75
CA GLN A 81 0.52 3.59 -2.86
C GLN A 81 -0.82 3.69 -3.59
N PHE A 82 -0.84 3.98 -4.90
CA PHE A 82 -2.09 4.10 -5.66
C PHE A 82 -2.81 2.76 -5.84
N PRO A 83 -4.16 2.73 -5.78
CA PRO A 83 -4.90 1.47 -5.96
C PRO A 83 -4.71 0.90 -7.39
N PRO A 84 -5.01 -0.39 -7.59
CA PRO A 84 -5.08 -0.96 -8.93
C PRO A 84 -6.02 -0.17 -9.86
N ARG A 85 -5.67 -0.11 -11.14
CA ARG A 85 -6.48 0.46 -12.23
C ARG A 85 -7.54 -0.55 -12.68
N ASN A 86 -8.52 -0.04 -13.44
CA ASN A 86 -9.62 -0.81 -14.05
C ASN A 86 -10.57 -1.49 -13.02
N LYS A 87 -10.62 -1.00 -11.78
CA LYS A 87 -11.55 -1.50 -10.76
C LYS A 87 -13.01 -1.22 -11.11
N ASP A 88 -13.27 -0.22 -11.94
CA ASP A 88 -14.57 0.12 -12.51
C ASP A 88 -15.02 -0.92 -13.55
N LEU A 89 -14.10 -1.40 -14.39
CA LEU A 89 -14.37 -2.43 -15.40
C LEU A 89 -14.43 -3.84 -14.80
N TYR A 90 -13.62 -4.08 -13.76
CA TYR A 90 -13.46 -5.37 -13.10
C TYR A 90 -13.66 -5.24 -11.58
N PRO A 91 -14.87 -4.94 -11.08
CA PRO A 91 -15.10 -4.57 -9.69
C PRO A 91 -14.95 -5.71 -8.68
N LYS A 92 -15.08 -6.96 -9.12
CA LYS A 92 -15.01 -8.14 -8.26
C LYS A 92 -13.93 -9.07 -8.81
N LEU A 93 -12.85 -9.21 -8.04
CA LEU A 93 -11.90 -10.29 -8.23
C LEU A 93 -12.53 -11.59 -7.68
N ALA A 94 -12.09 -12.74 -8.20
CA ALA A 94 -12.47 -14.02 -7.61
C ALA A 94 -12.02 -14.09 -6.13
N LYS A 95 -12.77 -14.81 -5.30
CA LYS A 95 -12.50 -14.93 -3.85
C LYS A 95 -11.05 -15.39 -3.59
N ASP A 96 -10.57 -16.32 -4.40
CA ASP A 96 -9.21 -16.88 -4.37
C ASP A 96 -8.48 -16.55 -5.69
N HIS A 97 -8.62 -15.31 -6.16
CA HIS A 97 -8.01 -14.86 -7.41
C HIS A 97 -6.50 -15.03 -7.42
N ILE A 98 -5.98 -15.36 -8.60
CA ILE A 98 -4.54 -15.48 -8.84
C ILE A 98 -3.94 -14.07 -8.96
N ASN A 99 -2.88 -13.82 -8.20
CA ASN A 99 -2.05 -12.63 -8.34
C ASN A 99 -0.88 -12.95 -9.26
N ILE A 100 -0.80 -12.25 -10.39
CA ILE A 100 0.28 -12.41 -11.36
C ILE A 100 1.24 -11.24 -11.17
N VAL A 101 2.48 -11.51 -10.75
CA VAL A 101 3.53 -10.49 -10.64
C VAL A 101 4.47 -10.60 -11.83
N LEU A 102 4.47 -9.58 -12.68
CA LEU A 102 5.35 -9.49 -13.84
C LEU A 102 6.46 -8.48 -13.54
N TYR A 103 7.69 -8.97 -13.37
CA TYR A 103 8.87 -8.12 -13.27
C TYR A 103 9.31 -7.67 -14.67
N VAL A 104 9.47 -6.36 -14.86
CA VAL A 104 9.76 -5.76 -16.17
C VAL A 104 10.98 -4.84 -16.10
N HIS A 105 11.85 -4.98 -17.11
CA HIS A 105 12.94 -4.07 -17.43
C HIS A 105 12.55 -3.11 -18.56
N ASN A 106 13.49 -2.30 -19.07
CA ASN A 106 13.28 -1.47 -20.26
C ASN A 106 13.32 -2.25 -21.60
N ARG A 107 12.35 -3.15 -21.82
CA ARG A 107 12.19 -3.89 -23.09
C ARG A 107 10.74 -3.88 -23.59
N PRO A 108 10.28 -2.76 -24.17
CA PRO A 108 8.88 -2.55 -24.51
C PRO A 108 8.33 -3.55 -25.54
N GLN A 109 9.16 -4.01 -26.48
CA GLN A 109 8.74 -4.97 -27.51
C GLN A 109 8.29 -6.32 -26.90
N TYR A 110 9.04 -6.84 -25.91
CA TYR A 110 8.66 -8.06 -25.22
C TYR A 110 7.43 -7.85 -24.35
N LEU A 111 7.33 -6.71 -23.66
CA LEU A 111 6.16 -6.42 -22.84
C LEU A 111 4.87 -6.40 -23.68
N ARG A 112 4.91 -5.81 -24.89
CA ARG A 112 3.75 -5.81 -25.80
C ARG A 112 3.29 -7.23 -26.13
N VAL A 113 4.21 -8.13 -26.47
CA VAL A 113 3.89 -9.53 -26.79
C VAL A 113 3.30 -10.25 -25.57
N VAL A 114 3.85 -10.02 -24.37
CA VAL A 114 3.33 -10.60 -23.12
C VAL A 114 1.91 -10.09 -22.83
N VAL A 115 1.68 -8.78 -22.91
CA VAL A 115 0.37 -8.16 -22.68
C VAL A 115 -0.66 -8.65 -23.70
N GLU A 116 -0.28 -8.74 -24.98
CA GLU A 116 -1.14 -9.28 -26.02
C GLU A 116 -1.49 -10.75 -25.77
N SER A 117 -0.53 -11.56 -25.34
CA SER A 117 -0.76 -12.97 -25.01
C SER A 117 -1.68 -13.13 -23.80
N LEU A 118 -1.46 -12.35 -22.73
CA LEU A 118 -2.31 -12.35 -21.54
C LEU A 118 -3.75 -11.93 -21.86
N SER A 119 -3.94 -11.01 -22.81
CA SER A 119 -5.29 -10.57 -23.22
C SER A 119 -6.15 -11.69 -23.80
N LYS A 120 -5.54 -12.78 -24.27
CA LYS A 120 -6.21 -13.94 -24.89
C LYS A 120 -6.47 -15.07 -23.88
N VAL A 121 -6.01 -14.95 -22.63
CA VAL A 121 -6.16 -15.97 -21.59
C VAL A 121 -7.60 -15.94 -21.05
N VAL A 122 -8.25 -17.11 -21.05
CA VAL A 122 -9.60 -17.26 -20.49
C VAL A 122 -9.57 -17.05 -18.97
N GLY A 123 -10.45 -16.20 -18.45
CA GLY A 123 -10.54 -15.89 -17.01
C GLY A 123 -9.53 -14.85 -16.51
N ILE A 124 -8.72 -14.24 -17.39
CA ILE A 124 -7.73 -13.23 -16.99
C ILE A 124 -8.36 -12.00 -16.29
N ASN A 125 -9.60 -11.69 -16.63
CA ASN A 125 -10.39 -10.59 -16.06
C ASN A 125 -10.69 -10.76 -14.56
N GLU A 126 -10.58 -11.98 -14.03
CA GLU A 126 -10.83 -12.29 -12.61
C GLU A 126 -9.56 -12.23 -11.76
N THR A 127 -8.41 -11.89 -12.38
CA THR A 127 -7.09 -11.84 -11.75
C THR A 127 -6.61 -10.41 -11.47
N LEU A 128 -5.61 -10.28 -10.60
CA LEU A 128 -4.86 -9.04 -10.41
C LEU A 128 -3.49 -9.18 -11.06
N LEU A 129 -3.23 -8.34 -12.07
CA LEU A 129 -1.92 -8.23 -12.69
C LEU A 129 -1.11 -7.12 -12.01
N ILE A 130 0.01 -7.48 -11.39
CA ILE A 130 0.96 -6.56 -10.77
C ILE A 130 2.17 -6.45 -11.69
N VAL A 131 2.42 -5.28 -12.27
CA VAL A 131 3.62 -5.02 -13.07
C VAL A 131 4.64 -4.31 -12.18
N SER A 132 5.75 -5.00 -11.92
CA SER A 132 6.87 -4.54 -11.10
C SER A 132 7.99 -4.03 -11.99
N HIS A 133 8.16 -2.72 -12.03
CA HIS A 133 9.17 -2.06 -12.86
C HIS A 133 10.49 -1.93 -12.10
N ASP A 134 11.59 -2.30 -12.75
CA ASP A 134 12.94 -2.07 -12.24
C ASP A 134 13.41 -0.61 -12.37
N GLY A 135 12.58 0.28 -12.90
CA GLY A 135 12.89 1.68 -13.16
C GLY A 135 11.71 2.38 -13.83
N TYR A 136 11.79 3.70 -14.00
CA TYR A 136 10.72 4.45 -14.66
C TYR A 136 11.03 4.62 -16.14
N PHE A 137 10.19 4.03 -17.00
CA PHE A 137 10.32 4.13 -18.45
C PHE A 137 8.98 4.50 -19.08
N GLU A 138 8.92 5.65 -19.74
CA GLU A 138 7.67 6.20 -20.27
C GLU A 138 6.98 5.25 -21.26
N GLU A 139 7.74 4.59 -22.14
CA GLU A 139 7.16 3.65 -23.11
C GLU A 139 6.56 2.41 -22.42
N MET A 140 7.24 1.89 -21.39
CA MET A 140 6.74 0.77 -20.59
C MET A 140 5.43 1.15 -19.91
N ASN A 141 5.39 2.34 -19.30
CA ASN A 141 4.21 2.85 -18.61
C ASN A 141 3.03 2.97 -19.57
N LYS A 142 3.24 3.52 -20.78
CA LYS A 142 2.19 3.62 -21.81
C LYS A 142 1.61 2.26 -22.19
N ILE A 143 2.44 1.21 -22.28
CA ILE A 143 1.97 -0.16 -22.56
C ILE A 143 1.08 -0.66 -21.41
N VAL A 144 1.54 -0.54 -20.17
CA VAL A 144 0.78 -1.00 -19.00
C VAL A 144 -0.49 -0.16 -18.79
N GLU A 145 -0.44 1.14 -19.11
CA GLU A 145 -1.59 2.04 -19.08
C GLU A 145 -2.69 1.61 -20.06
N GLY A 146 -2.30 1.05 -21.21
CA GLY A 146 -3.20 0.52 -22.24
C GLY A 146 -3.90 -0.79 -21.88
N ILE A 147 -3.51 -1.46 -20.79
CA ILE A 147 -4.16 -2.72 -20.38
C ILE A 147 -5.59 -2.44 -19.90
N LYS A 148 -6.56 -3.10 -20.52
CA LYS A 148 -8.00 -2.94 -20.26
C LYS A 148 -8.76 -4.26 -20.10
N PHE A 149 -8.06 -5.39 -19.94
CA PHE A 149 -8.67 -6.73 -19.83
C PHE A 149 -8.70 -7.31 -18.41
N CYS A 150 -8.06 -6.68 -17.42
CA CYS A 150 -8.10 -7.08 -16.01
C CYS A 150 -7.76 -5.89 -15.08
N GLN A 151 -7.81 -6.10 -13.76
CA GLN A 151 -7.27 -5.14 -12.80
C GLN A 151 -5.73 -5.12 -12.89
N VAL A 152 -5.16 -3.92 -12.87
CA VAL A 152 -3.70 -3.76 -13.01
C VAL A 152 -3.14 -2.87 -11.93
N LYS A 153 -2.17 -3.37 -11.18
CA LYS A 153 -1.37 -2.60 -10.24
C LYS A 153 0.01 -2.36 -10.87
N GLN A 154 0.48 -1.12 -10.86
CA GLN A 154 1.86 -0.80 -11.20
C GLN A 154 2.62 -0.50 -9.91
N ILE A 155 3.82 -1.06 -9.80
CA ILE A 155 4.79 -0.74 -8.75
C ILE A 155 6.16 -0.50 -9.40
N PHE A 156 6.93 0.41 -8.82
CA PHE A 156 8.26 0.80 -9.29
C PHE A 156 9.27 0.54 -8.18
N ALA A 157 10.45 0.04 -8.53
CA ALA A 157 11.57 -0.07 -7.60
C ALA A 157 12.09 1.33 -7.26
N PRO A 158 11.87 1.83 -6.02
CA PRO A 158 12.26 3.19 -5.66
C PRO A 158 13.79 3.32 -5.54
N TYR A 159 14.51 2.21 -5.29
CA TYR A 159 15.97 2.13 -5.14
C TYR A 159 16.62 1.37 -6.30
N SER A 160 16.34 1.81 -7.53
CA SER A 160 16.92 1.23 -8.74
C SER A 160 18.22 1.93 -9.16
N PRO A 161 19.20 1.23 -9.75
CA PRO A 161 20.34 1.86 -10.42
C PRO A 161 19.95 2.88 -11.50
N HIS A 162 18.76 2.75 -12.10
CA HIS A 162 18.24 3.72 -13.06
C HIS A 162 17.76 5.02 -12.41
N VAL A 163 17.50 5.01 -11.10
CA VAL A 163 17.04 6.15 -10.31
C VAL A 163 18.22 6.88 -9.66
N PHE A 164 19.28 6.15 -9.31
CA PHE A 164 20.50 6.67 -8.67
C PHE A 164 21.67 6.59 -9.66
N THR A 165 22.04 7.69 -10.30
CA THR A 165 23.03 7.69 -11.40
C THR A 165 24.48 7.94 -10.95
N ASP A 166 24.68 8.48 -9.76
CA ASP A 166 25.96 9.02 -9.26
C ASP A 166 26.33 8.51 -7.87
N GLY A 167 25.75 7.37 -7.46
CA GLY A 167 26.02 6.74 -6.18
C GLY A 167 25.22 5.45 -6.02
N PHE A 168 25.59 4.67 -5.01
CA PHE A 168 24.89 3.41 -4.68
C PHE A 168 23.37 3.64 -4.55
N PRO A 169 22.51 2.77 -5.12
CA PRO A 169 22.81 1.49 -5.79
C PRO A 169 23.23 1.57 -7.27
N GLY A 170 23.34 2.77 -7.85
CA GLY A 170 23.99 2.94 -9.14
C GLY A 170 25.51 2.98 -9.04
N VAL A 171 26.15 3.42 -10.12
CA VAL A 171 27.61 3.49 -10.21
C VAL A 171 28.12 4.77 -9.55
N SER A 172 29.02 4.61 -8.58
CA SER A 172 29.76 5.70 -7.94
C SER A 172 31.17 5.83 -8.52
N TRP A 173 31.77 7.01 -8.38
CA TRP A 173 33.19 7.23 -8.68
C TRP A 173 34.13 6.47 -7.75
N ASP A 174 33.67 6.21 -6.52
CA ASP A 174 34.43 5.51 -5.49
C ASP A 174 34.28 3.99 -5.56
N ASP A 175 33.50 3.47 -6.52
CA ASP A 175 33.34 2.03 -6.69
C ASP A 175 34.64 1.38 -7.17
N CYS A 176 34.96 0.22 -6.61
CA CYS A 176 36.08 -0.59 -7.08
C CYS A 176 35.88 -0.93 -8.56
N LYS A 177 36.86 -0.60 -9.41
CA LYS A 177 36.80 -0.94 -10.83
C LYS A 177 36.85 -2.45 -10.98
N GLU A 178 36.00 -2.99 -11.85
CA GLU A 178 35.81 -4.43 -12.15
C GLU A 178 37.11 -5.20 -12.48
N LYS A 179 38.20 -4.47 -12.78
CA LYS A 179 39.54 -5.03 -13.03
C LYS A 179 40.60 -4.52 -12.04
N MET A 180 40.39 -4.73 -10.75
CA MET A 180 41.51 -4.86 -9.83
C MET A 180 41.93 -6.34 -9.80
N CYS A 181 42.96 -6.67 -10.58
CA CYS A 181 43.70 -7.89 -10.34
C CYS A 181 44.20 -7.81 -8.89
N TRP A 182 43.81 -8.76 -8.04
CA TRP A 182 44.41 -8.93 -6.73
C TRP A 182 45.90 -9.19 -6.95
N GLU A 183 46.76 -8.22 -6.61
CA GLU A 183 48.19 -8.48 -6.52
C GLU A 183 48.40 -9.49 -5.39
N SER A 184 48.82 -10.69 -5.79
CA SER A 184 49.14 -11.84 -4.93
C SER A 184 50.60 -11.84 -4.55
#